data_AF-A0A8H2XB60-F1
#
_entry.id   AF-A0A8H2XB60-F1
#
_cell.length_a   1.000
_cell.length_b   1.000
_cell.length_c   1.000
_cell.angle_alpha   90.00
_cell.angle_beta   90.00
_cell.angle_gamma   90.00
#
_symmetry.space_group_name_H-M   'P 1'
#
loop_
_entity.id
_entity.type
_entity.pdbx_description
1 polymer ?
#
loop_
_entity_poly.entity_id
_entity_poly.type
_entity_poly.pdbx_seq_one_letter_code
_entity_poly.pdbx_strand_id
1 'polypeptide(L)'
;MDATQIAARRSDILTAFEGFREELDEHNDRNENSDEGRDKAIHKAQGKFAEVQALYARIQSELEGERNWRYTRSISGSLQELIEALSLRHYLLHGEMISYDQVQQFLTSGEDLSESDYLLGISDLTGELMRLAISTITRKGGRDRALHIAAFVRACLADFETFAPHVRDLNKKQSETSASLRKIEDALYAIRIREFEHGNEGSFDDIISRFAYHFEKPRNVQDDEGDTGY
;
A
#
# COMPACT_ATOMS: atom_id res chain seq x y z
N MET A 1 34.24 8.42 0.81
CA MET A 1 34.06 6.96 1.04
C MET A 1 33.64 6.26 -0.26
N ASP A 2 33.86 4.95 -0.35
CA ASP A 2 33.66 4.12 -1.57
C ASP A 2 32.17 3.69 -1.72
N ALA A 3 31.63 3.70 -2.94
CA ALA A 3 30.23 3.40 -3.26
C ALA A 3 29.76 2.02 -2.72
N THR A 4 30.73 1.13 -2.50
CA THR A 4 30.58 -0.19 -1.88
C THR A 4 30.05 -0.13 -0.45
N GLN A 5 30.43 0.89 0.35
CA GLN A 5 29.94 1.06 1.73
C GLN A 5 28.48 1.52 1.76
N ILE A 6 28.05 2.35 0.79
CA ILE A 6 26.67 2.79 0.65
C ILE A 6 25.78 1.60 0.24
N ALA A 7 26.24 0.78 -0.71
CA ALA A 7 25.52 -0.42 -1.16
C ALA A 7 25.38 -1.50 -0.06
N ALA A 8 26.41 -1.70 0.77
CA ALA A 8 26.37 -2.63 1.89
C ALA A 8 25.39 -2.16 2.98
N ARG A 9 25.41 -0.87 3.31
CA ARG A 9 24.48 -0.28 4.29
C ARG A 9 23.05 -0.17 3.76
N ARG A 10 22.86 -0.05 2.44
CA ARG A 10 21.57 -0.26 1.75
C ARG A 10 21.01 -1.65 2.03
N SER A 11 21.84 -2.69 1.94
CA SER A 11 21.42 -4.05 2.29
C SER A 11 21.02 -4.14 3.75
N ASP A 12 21.77 -3.52 4.67
CA ASP A 12 21.44 -3.52 6.10
C ASP A 12 20.09 -2.80 6.38
N ILE A 13 19.79 -1.73 5.64
CA ILE A 13 18.52 -1.01 5.71
C ILE A 13 17.39 -1.90 5.20
N LEU A 14 17.51 -2.45 3.99
CA LEU A 14 16.48 -3.31 3.40
C LEU A 14 16.26 -4.57 4.25
N THR A 15 17.30 -5.20 4.78
CA THR A 15 17.19 -6.33 5.72
C THR A 15 16.57 -5.89 7.05
N ALA A 16 16.84 -4.67 7.51
CA ALA A 16 16.17 -4.10 8.67
C ALA A 16 14.65 -3.89 8.42
N PHE A 17 14.25 -3.57 7.19
CA PHE A 17 12.85 -3.47 6.75
C PHE A 17 12.20 -4.81 6.45
N GLU A 18 12.93 -5.79 5.92
CA GLU A 18 12.47 -7.18 5.80
C GLU A 18 12.14 -7.73 7.17
N GLY A 19 12.99 -7.51 8.19
CA GLY A 19 12.66 -7.88 9.57
C GLY A 19 11.46 -7.12 10.15
N PHE A 20 11.21 -5.88 9.72
CA PHE A 20 10.01 -5.12 10.12
C PHE A 20 8.75 -5.64 9.42
N ARG A 21 8.85 -6.06 8.15
CA ARG A 21 7.79 -6.73 7.38
C ARG A 21 7.45 -8.08 8.02
N GLU A 22 8.46 -8.87 8.39
CA GLU A 22 8.30 -10.17 9.06
C GLU A 22 7.68 -10.02 10.46
N GLU A 23 8.05 -8.99 11.22
CA GLU A 23 7.48 -8.73 12.56
C GLU A 23 6.03 -8.24 12.53
N LEU A 24 5.67 -7.42 11.53
CA LEU A 24 4.27 -7.09 11.25
C LEU A 24 3.46 -8.34 10.87
N ASP A 25 4.11 -9.32 10.24
CA ASP A 25 3.49 -10.58 9.86
C ASP A 25 3.34 -11.57 11.03
N GLU A 26 4.34 -11.71 11.92
CA GLU A 26 4.32 -12.63 13.07
C GLU A 26 3.33 -12.21 14.17
N HIS A 27 3.16 -10.91 14.41
CA HIS A 27 2.30 -10.40 15.47
C HIS A 27 0.81 -10.37 15.10
N ASN A 28 0.47 -10.56 13.82
CA ASN A 28 -0.91 -10.54 13.33
C ASN A 28 -1.61 -11.91 13.46
N ASP A 29 -0.87 -12.97 13.82
CA ASP A 29 -1.37 -14.36 13.94
C ASP A 29 -1.74 -14.77 15.38
N ARG A 30 -1.38 -13.98 16.40
CA ARG A 30 -1.72 -14.26 17.80
C ARG A 30 -2.78 -13.26 18.28
N ASN A 31 -3.92 -13.80 18.71
CA ASN A 31 -5.16 -13.13 19.10
C ASN A 31 -5.03 -12.36 20.44
N GLU A 32 -3.95 -11.59 20.62
CA GLU A 32 -3.67 -10.75 21.79
C GLU A 32 -3.35 -9.33 21.28
N ASN A 33 -4.32 -8.41 21.43
CA ASN A 33 -4.24 -6.96 21.17
C ASN A 33 -3.42 -6.55 19.93
N SER A 34 -4.10 -6.34 18.79
CA SER A 34 -3.48 -5.86 17.53
C SER A 34 -2.64 -4.59 17.68
N ASP A 35 -2.91 -3.80 18.72
CA ASP A 35 -2.17 -2.57 19.02
C ASP A 35 -0.81 -2.87 19.69
N GLU A 36 -0.70 -3.90 20.53
CA GLU A 36 0.57 -4.24 21.20
C GLU A 36 1.60 -4.84 20.25
N GLY A 37 1.17 -5.68 19.31
CA GLY A 37 2.04 -6.26 18.28
C GLY A 37 2.54 -5.19 17.30
N ARG A 38 1.65 -4.28 16.91
CA ARG A 38 1.96 -3.10 16.11
C ARG A 38 2.93 -2.17 16.83
N ASP A 39 2.67 -1.84 18.09
CA ASP A 39 3.53 -0.97 18.91
C ASP A 39 4.92 -1.56 19.15
N LYS A 40 5.02 -2.88 19.35
CA LYS A 40 6.31 -3.57 19.47
C LYS A 40 7.11 -3.51 18.17
N ALA A 41 6.48 -3.78 17.03
CA ALA A 41 7.14 -3.67 15.72
C ALA A 41 7.60 -2.22 15.47
N ILE A 42 6.74 -1.23 15.75
CA ILE A 42 7.07 0.21 15.65
C ILE A 42 8.28 0.54 16.53
N HIS A 43 8.25 0.14 17.80
CA HIS A 43 9.33 0.44 18.75
C HIS A 43 10.65 -0.21 18.33
N LYS A 44 10.62 -1.43 17.79
CA LYS A 44 11.83 -2.09 17.28
C LYS A 44 12.38 -1.40 16.04
N ALA A 45 11.50 -0.89 15.17
CA ALA A 45 11.91 -0.13 13.99
C ALA A 45 12.52 1.23 14.37
N GLN A 46 12.06 1.90 15.44
CA GLN A 46 12.58 3.21 15.86
C GLN A 46 14.10 3.23 16.02
N GLY A 47 14.68 2.20 16.64
CA GLY A 47 16.14 2.11 16.81
C GLY A 47 16.88 2.05 15.47
N LYS A 48 16.39 1.22 14.55
CA LYS A 48 16.93 1.10 13.18
C LYS A 48 16.83 2.42 12.41
N PHE A 49 15.72 3.15 12.53
CA PHE A 49 15.57 4.47 11.90
C PHE A 49 16.57 5.50 12.41
N ALA A 50 16.85 5.53 13.71
CA ALA A 50 17.85 6.44 14.29
C ALA A 50 19.26 6.15 13.77
N GLU A 51 19.62 4.87 13.61
CA GLU A 51 20.90 4.46 13.01
C GLU A 51 21.03 4.92 11.55
N VAL A 52 19.96 4.77 10.76
CA VAL A 52 19.94 5.18 9.35
C VAL A 52 20.02 6.70 9.21
N GLN A 53 19.33 7.44 10.06
CA GLN A 53 19.39 8.90 10.09
C GLN A 53 20.80 9.40 10.42
N ALA A 54 21.46 8.79 11.43
CA ALA A 54 22.84 9.14 11.79
C ALA A 54 23.84 8.84 10.66
N LEU A 55 23.65 7.71 9.94
CA LEU A 55 24.46 7.36 8.78
C LEU A 55 24.26 8.35 7.62
N TYR A 56 23.01 8.71 7.33
CA TYR A 56 22.70 9.68 6.28
C TYR A 56 23.28 11.06 6.59
N ALA A 57 23.16 11.54 7.84
CA ALA A 57 23.76 12.81 8.28
C ALA A 57 25.28 12.82 8.11
N ARG A 58 25.95 11.69 8.38
CA ARG A 58 27.38 11.54 8.16
C ARG A 58 27.74 11.59 6.68
N ILE A 59 26.99 10.88 5.83
CA ILE A 59 27.18 10.90 4.37
C ILE A 59 27.00 12.33 3.84
N GLN A 60 25.97 13.03 4.30
CA GLN A 60 25.70 14.42 3.93
C GLN A 60 26.88 15.34 4.27
N SER A 61 27.40 15.27 5.50
CA SER A 61 28.58 16.07 5.90
C SER A 61 29.84 15.79 5.08
N GLU A 62 29.98 14.59 4.50
CA GLU A 62 31.11 14.24 3.62
C GLU A 62 30.94 14.79 2.19
N LEU A 63 29.70 15.11 1.77
CA LEU A 63 29.37 15.57 0.42
C LEU A 63 29.46 17.08 0.25
N GLU A 64 29.26 17.87 1.32
CA GLU A 64 29.34 19.33 1.31
C GLU A 64 30.72 19.86 0.83
N GLY A 65 31.78 19.03 0.92
CA GLY A 65 33.14 19.40 0.53
C GLY A 65 33.50 19.24 -0.95
N GLU A 66 32.75 18.46 -1.74
CA GLU A 66 33.09 18.14 -3.13
C GLU A 66 31.88 18.33 -4.05
N ARG A 67 32.00 19.13 -5.13
CA ARG A 67 30.94 19.34 -6.13
C ARG A 67 30.57 18.02 -6.83
N ASN A 68 29.65 17.25 -6.26
CA ASN A 68 29.49 15.83 -6.53
C ASN A 68 28.14 15.43 -7.14
N TRP A 69 27.77 16.04 -8.27
CA TRP A 69 26.62 15.62 -9.10
C TRP A 69 26.66 14.12 -9.50
N ARG A 70 27.84 13.49 -9.51
CA ARG A 70 27.99 12.04 -9.73
C ARG A 70 27.54 11.21 -8.54
N TYR A 71 27.74 11.69 -7.31
CA TYR A 71 27.28 10.99 -6.10
C TYR A 71 25.79 11.21 -5.87
N THR A 72 25.23 12.35 -6.27
CA THR A 72 23.78 12.61 -6.22
C THR A 72 22.98 11.48 -6.88
N ARG A 73 23.48 10.92 -8.00
CA ARG A 73 22.80 9.83 -8.71
C ARG A 73 22.92 8.46 -8.04
N SER A 74 24.03 8.18 -7.37
CA SER A 74 24.16 6.96 -6.55
C SER A 74 23.38 7.05 -5.23
N ILE A 75 23.19 8.27 -4.72
CA ILE A 75 22.49 8.53 -3.46
C ILE A 75 20.98 8.57 -3.68
N SER A 76 20.51 9.10 -4.81
CA SER A 76 19.09 9.20 -5.17
C SER A 76 18.34 7.86 -5.01
N GLY A 77 18.92 6.74 -5.44
CA GLY A 77 18.31 5.43 -5.22
C GLY A 77 18.21 5.03 -3.73
N SER A 78 19.28 5.22 -2.96
CA SER A 78 19.28 4.92 -1.52
C SER A 78 18.37 5.88 -0.73
N LEU A 79 18.23 7.11 -1.21
CA LEU A 79 17.33 8.11 -0.65
C LEU A 79 15.87 7.71 -0.89
N GLN A 80 15.52 7.28 -2.10
CA GLN A 80 14.19 6.75 -2.42
C GLN A 80 13.81 5.57 -1.52
N GLU A 81 14.73 4.62 -1.31
CA GLU A 81 14.52 3.48 -0.41
C GLU A 81 14.31 3.92 1.06
N LEU A 82 15.04 4.93 1.53
CA LEU A 82 14.84 5.50 2.87
C LEU A 82 13.49 6.22 2.98
N ILE A 83 13.07 6.91 1.93
CA ILE A 83 11.76 7.58 1.87
C ILE A 83 10.66 6.54 1.88
N GLU A 84 10.73 5.49 1.07
CA GLU A 84 9.80 4.36 1.08
C GLU A 84 9.63 3.79 2.49
N ALA A 85 10.74 3.50 3.15
CA ALA A 85 10.82 3.04 4.52
C ALA A 85 10.13 3.96 5.54
N LEU A 86 10.46 5.25 5.52
CA LEU A 86 9.86 6.26 6.39
C LEU A 86 8.35 6.37 6.16
N SER A 87 7.96 6.34 4.90
CA SER A 87 6.57 6.46 4.47
C SER A 87 5.76 5.24 4.86
N LEU A 88 6.34 4.03 4.78
CA LEU A 88 5.71 2.80 5.26
C LEU A 88 5.47 2.88 6.76
N ARG A 89 6.47 3.29 7.54
CA ARG A 89 6.31 3.50 8.99
C ARG A 89 5.22 4.52 9.29
N HIS A 90 5.23 5.66 8.59
CA HIS A 90 4.25 6.72 8.80
C HIS A 90 2.83 6.25 8.48
N TYR A 91 2.64 5.57 7.35
CA TYR A 91 1.36 4.97 6.98
C TYR A 91 0.90 3.94 8.01
N LEU A 92 1.81 3.08 8.49
CA LEU A 92 1.49 2.10 9.52
C LEU A 92 1.22 2.70 10.89
N LEU A 93 1.52 3.97 11.12
CA LEU A 93 1.21 4.69 12.37
C LEU A 93 -0.08 5.50 12.25
N HIS A 94 -0.24 6.21 11.14
CA HIS A 94 -1.24 7.25 10.98
C HIS A 94 -2.30 6.91 9.92
N GLY A 95 -2.04 5.95 9.03
CA GLY A 95 -2.90 5.64 7.89
C GLY A 95 -2.84 6.70 6.78
N GLU A 96 -1.87 7.60 6.83
CA GLU A 96 -1.74 8.77 5.96
C GLU A 96 -0.40 8.77 5.21
N MET A 97 -0.30 9.61 4.19
CA MET A 97 0.94 9.82 3.45
C MET A 97 1.84 10.76 4.25
N ILE A 98 3.11 10.41 4.43
CA ILE A 98 4.08 11.34 5.01
C ILE A 98 4.31 12.50 4.05
N SER A 99 4.22 13.73 4.53
CA SER A 99 4.45 14.93 3.72
C SER A 99 5.93 15.11 3.36
N TYR A 100 6.19 15.82 2.28
CA TYR A 100 7.53 16.24 1.88
C TYR A 100 8.29 16.92 3.03
N ASP A 101 7.65 17.87 3.72
CA ASP A 101 8.27 18.61 4.83
C ASP A 101 8.65 17.70 6.01
N GLN A 102 7.81 16.70 6.33
CA GLN A 102 8.12 15.73 7.37
C GLN A 102 9.33 14.86 6.99
N VAL A 103 9.42 14.45 5.72
CA VAL A 103 10.60 13.71 5.21
C VAL A 103 11.84 14.60 5.24
N GLN A 104 11.74 15.84 4.77
CA GLN A 104 12.82 16.83 4.78
C GLN A 104 13.37 17.06 6.19
N GLN A 105 12.48 17.28 7.17
CA GLN A 105 12.85 17.46 8.59
C GLN A 105 13.50 16.21 9.18
N PHE A 106 13.09 15.02 8.75
CA PHE A 106 13.69 13.77 9.20
C PHE A 106 15.11 13.59 8.64
N LEU A 107 15.31 13.91 7.37
CA LEU A 107 16.55 13.62 6.65
C LEU A 107 17.65 14.65 6.88
N THR A 108 17.31 15.91 7.12
CA THR A 108 18.29 17.01 7.00
C THR A 108 18.19 18.03 8.12
N SER A 109 19.33 18.65 8.42
CA SER A 109 19.42 19.89 9.19
C SER A 109 19.65 21.11 8.28
N GLY A 110 19.54 20.99 6.94
CA GLY A 110 19.88 22.11 6.04
C GLY A 110 20.04 21.89 4.52
N GLU A 111 19.96 20.68 3.95
CA GLU A 111 19.98 20.47 2.48
C GLU A 111 18.59 20.19 1.90
N ASP A 112 18.32 20.62 0.66
CA ASP A 112 17.04 20.38 -0.01
C ASP A 112 16.91 18.93 -0.51
N LEU A 113 15.86 18.25 -0.06
CA LEU A 113 15.37 17.00 -0.63
C LEU A 113 15.00 17.23 -2.10
N SER A 114 15.21 16.23 -2.95
CA SER A 114 14.72 16.29 -4.32
C SER A 114 13.24 15.90 -4.36
N GLU A 115 12.40 16.74 -4.96
CA GLU A 115 10.98 16.41 -5.23
C GLU A 115 10.85 15.09 -6.00
N SER A 116 11.77 14.82 -6.93
CA SER A 116 11.80 13.56 -7.68
C SER A 116 12.09 12.36 -6.79
N ASP A 117 13.00 12.48 -5.82
CA ASP A 117 13.33 11.36 -4.92
C ASP A 117 12.20 11.08 -3.94
N TYR A 118 11.52 12.14 -3.48
CA TYR A 118 10.30 12.00 -2.69
C TYR A 118 9.20 11.26 -3.48
N LEU A 119 8.85 11.74 -4.67
CA LEU A 119 7.76 11.13 -5.46
C LEU A 119 8.06 9.69 -5.87
N LEU A 120 9.31 9.37 -6.22
CA LEU A 120 9.72 8.01 -6.58
C LEU A 120 9.69 7.08 -5.35
N GLY A 121 10.16 7.54 -4.19
CA GLY A 121 10.11 6.78 -2.95
C GLY A 121 8.68 6.49 -2.46
N ILE A 122 7.77 7.48 -2.56
CA ILE A 122 6.34 7.25 -2.26
C ILE A 122 5.69 6.33 -3.30
N SER A 123 6.15 6.36 -4.55
CA SER A 123 5.65 5.41 -5.56
C SER A 123 6.03 3.97 -5.21
N ASP A 124 7.25 3.73 -4.72
CA ASP A 124 7.71 2.40 -4.31
C ASP A 124 6.94 1.86 -3.09
N LEU A 125 6.60 2.74 -2.13
CA LEU A 125 5.72 2.40 -1.00
C LEU A 125 4.43 1.70 -1.44
N THR A 126 3.84 2.13 -2.56
CA THR A 126 2.57 1.55 -3.04
C THR A 126 2.70 0.05 -3.35
N GLY A 127 3.88 -0.39 -3.81
CA GLY A 127 4.19 -1.79 -4.04
C GLY A 127 4.27 -2.59 -2.73
N GLU A 128 4.89 -2.02 -1.70
CA GLU A 128 4.98 -2.65 -0.38
C GLU A 128 3.63 -2.72 0.33
N LEU A 129 2.81 -1.67 0.24
CA LEU A 129 1.46 -1.71 0.77
C LEU A 129 0.59 -2.75 0.05
N MET A 130 0.76 -2.92 -1.26
CA MET A 130 0.10 -4.02 -1.98
C MET A 130 0.53 -5.39 -1.46
N ARG A 131 1.83 -5.62 -1.21
CA ARG A 131 2.29 -6.89 -0.63
C ARG A 131 1.66 -7.13 0.74
N LEU A 132 1.62 -6.11 1.60
CA LEU A 132 0.98 -6.17 2.92
C LEU A 132 -0.52 -6.47 2.81
N ALA A 133 -1.22 -5.83 1.87
CA ALA A 133 -2.64 -6.07 1.64
C ALA A 133 -2.87 -7.53 1.26
N ILE A 134 -2.13 -8.04 0.27
CA ILE A 134 -2.29 -9.42 -0.22
C ILE A 134 -1.89 -10.46 0.84
N SER A 135 -0.80 -10.26 1.57
CA SER A 135 -0.35 -11.22 2.59
C SER A 135 -1.32 -11.32 3.76
N THR A 136 -2.03 -10.24 4.09
CA THR A 136 -2.91 -10.19 5.26
C THR A 136 -4.40 -10.33 4.92
N ILE A 137 -4.80 -10.34 3.65
CA ILE A 137 -6.21 -10.27 3.23
C ILE A 137 -7.10 -11.40 3.78
N THR A 138 -6.51 -12.58 4.02
CA THR A 138 -7.22 -13.76 4.56
C THR A 138 -7.28 -13.77 6.08
N ARG A 139 -6.49 -12.92 6.76
CA ARG A 139 -6.49 -12.79 8.22
C ARG A 139 -7.73 -12.01 8.70
N LYS A 140 -8.06 -12.15 9.98
CA LYS A 140 -9.15 -11.39 10.61
C LYS A 140 -8.91 -9.88 10.46
N GLY A 141 -9.88 -9.14 9.93
CA GLY A 141 -9.74 -7.69 9.64
C GLY A 141 -8.83 -7.36 8.45
N GLY A 142 -8.26 -8.37 7.77
CA GLY A 142 -7.38 -8.18 6.62
C GLY A 142 -8.06 -7.55 5.42
N ARG A 143 -9.36 -7.81 5.24
CA ARG A 143 -10.16 -7.24 4.15
C ARG A 143 -10.37 -5.74 4.30
N ASP A 144 -10.73 -5.30 5.50
CA ASP A 144 -10.89 -3.87 5.82
C ASP A 144 -9.55 -3.13 5.64
N ARG A 145 -8.46 -3.76 6.08
CA ARG A 145 -7.10 -3.24 5.83
C ARG A 145 -6.79 -3.15 4.33
N ALA A 146 -7.08 -4.17 3.55
CA ALA A 146 -6.85 -4.16 2.11
C ALA A 146 -7.71 -3.10 1.39
N LEU A 147 -8.94 -2.86 1.85
CA LEU A 147 -9.80 -1.77 1.36
C LEU A 147 -9.19 -0.39 1.64
N HIS A 148 -8.71 -0.16 2.87
CA HIS A 148 -8.01 1.08 3.22
C HIS A 148 -6.74 1.28 2.40
N ILE A 149 -5.93 0.23 2.23
CA ILE A 149 -4.74 0.29 1.38
C ILE A 149 -5.11 0.60 -0.07
N ALA A 150 -6.14 -0.04 -0.63
CA ALA A 150 -6.58 0.23 -2.00
C ALA A 150 -7.04 1.70 -2.17
N ALA A 151 -7.74 2.25 -1.17
CA ALA A 151 -8.14 3.66 -1.19
C ALA A 151 -6.91 4.60 -1.15
N PHE A 152 -5.93 4.30 -0.28
CA PHE A 152 -4.68 5.04 -0.21
C PHE A 152 -3.91 5.01 -1.54
N VAL A 153 -3.72 3.83 -2.13
CA VAL A 153 -3.00 3.68 -3.40
C VAL A 153 -3.72 4.40 -4.55
N ARG A 154 -5.06 4.40 -4.58
CA ARG A 154 -5.84 5.19 -5.54
C ARG A 154 -5.61 6.69 -5.39
N ALA A 155 -5.53 7.19 -4.15
CA ALA A 155 -5.24 8.61 -3.90
C ALA A 155 -3.84 8.98 -4.42
N CYS A 156 -2.82 8.16 -4.13
CA CYS A 156 -1.47 8.37 -4.67
C CYS A 156 -1.45 8.43 -6.20
N LEU A 157 -2.15 7.52 -6.88
CA LEU A 157 -2.25 7.50 -8.34
C LEU A 157 -2.80 8.83 -8.89
N ALA A 158 -3.89 9.32 -8.29
CA ALA A 158 -4.53 10.57 -8.70
C ALA A 158 -3.61 11.77 -8.46
N ASP A 159 -2.96 11.83 -7.29
CA ASP A 159 -2.05 12.92 -6.95
C ASP A 159 -0.83 12.95 -7.88
N PHE A 160 -0.29 11.78 -8.24
CA PHE A 160 0.92 11.67 -9.07
C PHE A 160 0.68 11.91 -10.56
N GLU A 161 -0.56 11.88 -11.03
CA GLU A 161 -0.90 12.07 -12.44
C GLU A 161 -0.42 13.43 -12.96
N THR A 162 -0.52 14.47 -12.13
CA THR A 162 -0.09 15.84 -12.49
C THR A 162 1.44 15.96 -12.58
N PHE A 163 2.17 15.17 -11.79
CA PHE A 163 3.64 15.24 -11.72
C PHE A 163 4.32 14.33 -12.74
N ALA A 164 3.65 13.28 -13.21
CA ALA A 164 4.21 12.27 -14.10
C ALA A 164 4.89 12.80 -15.37
N PRO A 165 4.41 13.87 -16.03
CA PRO A 165 5.10 14.46 -17.19
C PRO A 165 6.43 15.16 -16.86
N HIS A 166 6.60 15.59 -15.61
CA HIS A 166 7.68 16.48 -15.17
C HIS A 166 8.79 15.71 -14.42
N VAL A 167 8.45 14.55 -13.87
CA VAL A 167 9.38 13.71 -13.11
C VAL A 167 9.78 12.51 -13.95
N ARG A 168 11.09 12.39 -14.23
CA ARG A 168 11.61 11.24 -14.97
C ARG A 168 11.28 9.95 -14.21
N ASP A 169 10.95 8.90 -14.95
CA ASP A 169 10.62 7.56 -14.45
C ASP A 169 9.29 7.45 -13.67
N LEU A 170 8.67 8.56 -13.26
CA LEU A 170 7.39 8.54 -12.54
C LEU A 170 6.24 7.98 -13.38
N ASN A 171 6.21 8.22 -14.70
CA ASN A 171 5.24 7.58 -15.60
C ASN A 171 5.31 6.04 -15.55
N LYS A 172 6.52 5.49 -15.49
CA LYS A 172 6.72 4.04 -15.38
C LYS A 172 6.25 3.56 -14.01
N LYS A 173 6.59 4.29 -12.94
CA LYS A 173 6.13 4.00 -11.59
C LYS A 173 4.62 4.03 -11.46
N GLN A 174 3.93 4.99 -12.08
CA GLN A 174 2.46 5.02 -12.13
C GLN A 174 1.85 3.76 -12.76
N SER A 175 2.50 3.21 -13.80
CA SER A 175 2.07 1.94 -14.39
C SER A 175 2.24 0.77 -13.41
N GLU A 176 3.34 0.74 -12.66
CA GLU A 176 3.61 -0.26 -11.60
C GLU A 176 2.63 -0.13 -10.42
N THR A 177 2.31 1.11 -10.01
CA THR A 177 1.33 1.42 -8.97
C THR A 177 -0.09 1.04 -9.40
N SER A 178 -0.48 1.32 -10.66
CA SER A 178 -1.76 0.88 -11.22
C SER A 178 -1.90 -0.65 -11.21
N ALA A 179 -0.84 -1.36 -11.60
CA ALA A 179 -0.81 -2.82 -11.52
C ALA A 179 -0.89 -3.34 -10.08
N SER A 180 -0.26 -2.63 -9.13
CA SER A 180 -0.32 -2.97 -7.70
C SER A 180 -1.72 -2.78 -7.12
N LEU A 181 -2.38 -1.67 -7.44
CA LEU A 181 -3.77 -1.42 -7.06
C LEU A 181 -4.69 -2.53 -7.58
N ARG A 182 -4.56 -2.88 -8.86
CA ARG A 182 -5.39 -3.91 -9.49
C ARG A 182 -5.28 -5.26 -8.78
N LYS A 183 -4.08 -5.64 -8.33
CA LYS A 183 -3.90 -6.89 -7.56
C LYS A 183 -4.72 -6.89 -6.27
N ILE A 184 -4.76 -5.77 -5.57
CA ILE A 184 -5.53 -5.63 -4.33
C ILE A 184 -7.04 -5.71 -4.64
N GLU A 185 -7.49 -4.96 -5.64
CA GLU A 185 -8.89 -4.93 -6.07
C GLU A 185 -9.38 -6.29 -6.55
N ASP A 186 -8.61 -6.98 -7.38
CA ASP A 186 -8.92 -8.32 -7.89
C ASP A 186 -9.03 -9.33 -6.74
N ALA A 187 -8.14 -9.25 -5.75
CA ALA A 187 -8.19 -10.12 -4.57
C ALA A 187 -9.44 -9.85 -3.71
N LEU A 188 -9.76 -8.58 -3.45
CA LEU A 188 -10.97 -8.19 -2.72
C LEU A 188 -12.23 -8.63 -3.45
N TYR A 189 -12.28 -8.41 -4.76
CA TYR A 189 -13.40 -8.80 -5.62
C TYR A 189 -13.63 -10.32 -5.61
N ALA A 190 -12.56 -11.10 -5.79
CA ALA A 190 -12.63 -12.55 -5.77
C ALA A 190 -13.14 -13.09 -4.42
N ILE A 191 -12.71 -12.50 -3.30
CA ILE A 191 -13.23 -12.86 -1.97
C ILE A 191 -14.70 -12.51 -1.87
N ARG A 192 -15.11 -11.31 -2.30
CA ARG A 192 -16.51 -10.86 -2.20
C ARG A 192 -17.46 -11.74 -3.00
N ILE A 193 -17.06 -12.19 -4.20
CA ILE A 193 -17.83 -13.17 -4.98
C ILE A 193 -18.00 -14.46 -4.20
N ARG A 194 -16.91 -15.03 -3.66
CA ARG A 194 -16.97 -16.30 -2.92
C ARG A 194 -17.90 -16.21 -1.70
N GLU A 195 -17.86 -15.10 -0.98
CA GLU A 195 -18.79 -14.87 0.15
C GLU A 195 -20.24 -14.83 -0.30
N PHE A 196 -20.49 -14.26 -1.47
CA PHE A 196 -21.83 -14.17 -2.04
C PHE A 196 -22.31 -15.55 -2.50
N GLU A 197 -21.47 -16.36 -3.14
CA GLU A 197 -21.81 -17.74 -3.53
C GLU A 197 -22.20 -18.62 -2.33
N HIS A 198 -21.50 -18.49 -1.20
CA HIS A 198 -21.67 -19.36 -0.02
C HIS A 198 -22.55 -18.77 1.09
N GLY A 199 -23.15 -17.58 0.89
CA GLY A 199 -24.02 -16.92 1.87
C GLY A 199 -25.45 -17.48 1.87
N ASN A 200 -26.06 -17.67 3.04
CA ASN A 200 -27.42 -18.23 3.16
C ASN A 200 -28.55 -17.28 2.68
N GLU A 201 -28.34 -15.96 2.71
CA GLU A 201 -29.31 -14.97 2.22
C GLU A 201 -28.66 -14.13 1.11
N GLY A 202 -29.29 -14.09 -0.06
CA GLY A 202 -28.78 -13.34 -1.21
C GLY A 202 -27.68 -14.04 -2.02
N SER A 203 -27.42 -15.33 -1.81
CA SER A 203 -26.52 -16.09 -2.69
C SER A 203 -27.01 -16.11 -4.13
N PHE A 204 -26.08 -16.34 -5.08
CA PHE A 204 -26.43 -16.59 -6.47
C PHE A 204 -27.52 -17.67 -6.59
N ASP A 205 -27.48 -18.70 -5.76
CA ASP A 205 -28.52 -19.75 -5.76
C ASP A 205 -29.86 -19.24 -5.23
N ASP A 206 -29.89 -18.36 -4.22
CA ASP A 206 -31.12 -17.71 -3.73
C ASP A 206 -31.69 -16.75 -4.78
N ILE A 207 -30.83 -15.95 -5.44
CA ILE A 207 -31.24 -15.01 -6.49
C ILE A 207 -31.74 -15.76 -7.73
N ILE A 208 -31.00 -16.76 -8.20
CA ILE A 208 -31.42 -17.62 -9.32
C ILE A 208 -32.72 -18.34 -8.96
N SER A 209 -32.85 -18.87 -7.74
CA SER A 209 -34.10 -19.51 -7.29
C SER A 209 -35.27 -18.52 -7.29
N ARG A 210 -35.10 -17.30 -6.78
CA ARG A 210 -36.14 -16.25 -6.80
C ARG A 210 -36.53 -15.84 -8.23
N PHE A 211 -35.56 -15.71 -9.13
CA PHE A 211 -35.83 -15.36 -10.52
C PHE A 211 -36.45 -16.51 -11.32
N ALA A 212 -35.98 -17.75 -11.11
CA ALA A 212 -36.53 -18.95 -11.75
C ALA A 212 -37.97 -19.21 -11.32
N TYR A 213 -38.30 -19.02 -10.03
CA TYR A 213 -39.67 -19.12 -9.53
C TYR A 213 -40.63 -18.11 -10.17
N HIS A 214 -40.11 -16.94 -10.57
CA HIS A 214 -40.90 -15.91 -11.23
C HIS A 214 -41.25 -16.25 -12.70
N PHE A 215 -40.54 -17.19 -13.33
CA PHE A 215 -40.85 -17.68 -14.68
C PHE A 215 -41.84 -18.85 -14.67
N GLU A 216 -41.88 -19.67 -13.62
CA GLU A 216 -42.74 -20.85 -13.55
C GLU A 216 -44.18 -20.58 -13.10
N LYS A 217 -44.52 -19.36 -12.65
CA LYS A 217 -45.90 -19.02 -12.34
C LYS A 217 -46.61 -18.61 -13.64
N PRO A 218 -47.44 -19.46 -14.28
CA PRO A 218 -48.31 -18.98 -15.33
C PRO A 218 -49.16 -17.84 -14.75
N ARG A 219 -49.21 -16.71 -15.46
CA ARG A 219 -50.22 -15.69 -15.17
C ARG A 219 -51.57 -16.38 -15.25
N ASN A 220 -52.26 -16.50 -14.12
CA ASN A 220 -53.68 -16.84 -14.13
C ASN A 220 -54.35 -15.78 -15.00
N VAL A 221 -54.69 -16.17 -16.22
CA VAL A 221 -55.66 -15.46 -17.03
C VAL A 221 -56.95 -15.60 -16.25
N GLN A 222 -57.36 -14.52 -15.59
CA GLN A 222 -58.74 -14.38 -15.16
C GLN A 222 -59.55 -14.35 -16.45
N ASP A 223 -60.30 -15.42 -16.69
CA ASP A 223 -61.33 -15.46 -17.70
C ASP A 223 -62.38 -14.41 -17.32
N ASP A 224 -62.32 -13.28 -18.00
CA ASP A 224 -63.27 -12.17 -17.90
C ASP A 224 -64.62 -12.59 -18.52
N GLU A 225 -65.68 -12.12 -17.90
CA GLU A 225 -67.04 -12.67 -17.94
C GLU A 225 -67.69 -12.74 -19.34
N GLY A 226 -68.44 -13.82 -19.57
CA GLY A 226 -69.34 -13.98 -20.71
C GLY A 226 -70.71 -14.45 -20.26
N ASP A 227 -71.52 -13.49 -19.82
CA ASP A 227 -72.99 -13.58 -19.79
C ASP A 227 -73.51 -14.19 -21.10
N THR A 228 -74.02 -15.42 -21.03
CA THR A 228 -74.93 -15.96 -22.03
C THR A 228 -76.21 -16.36 -21.32
N GLY A 229 -77.18 -15.43 -21.37
CA GLY A 229 -78.53 -15.67 -20.92
C GLY A 229 -79.14 -16.92 -21.54
N TYR A 230 -79.62 -17.81 -20.68
CA TYR A 230 -80.93 -18.47 -20.69
C TYR A 230 -81.23 -18.97 -19.27
#